data_AF-A0A8S1UL77-F1
#
_entry.id   AF-A0A8S1UL77-F1
#
_cell.length_a   1.000
_cell.length_b   1.000
_cell.length_c   1.000
_cell.angle_alpha   90.00
_cell.angle_beta   90.00
_cell.angle_gamma   90.00
#
_symmetry.space_group_name_H-M   'P 1'
#
loop_
_entity.id
_entity.type
_entity.pdbx_description
1 polymer ?
#
loop_
_entity_poly.entity_id
_entity_poly.type
_entity_poly.pdbx_seq_one_letter_code
_entity_poly.pdbx_strand_id
1 'polypeptide(L)'
;MQFFTPKFSFVVHKTFKQKLLARKEKRRFRGLNVYVPEFTGEGSIHPWLDAKRIKLLTKFYEDHRNKHRFTFKLSSDDKKKLNEVMQNYAEIYYLRMLQEKYWLDKHTEVIMNVQKEVNSLPYVLKSELDRKLSEKEMEYYDRPQLEPDSVYFEQRLRTLPEEEALNFEFAQRLFRIAQDKLAQNE
;
A
#
# COMPACT_ATOMS: atom_id res chain seq x y z
N MET A 1 -19.27 -54.78 38.86
CA MET A 1 -19.30 -53.36 38.46
C MET A 1 -17.95 -52.98 37.89
N GLN A 2 -17.87 -52.68 36.60
CA GLN A 2 -16.63 -52.20 35.96
C GLN A 2 -16.56 -50.68 36.15
N PHE A 3 -15.56 -50.20 36.86
CA PHE A 3 -15.32 -48.76 37.03
C PHE A 3 -14.66 -48.21 35.76
N PHE A 4 -15.43 -47.49 34.96
CA PHE A 4 -14.89 -46.63 33.91
C PHE A 4 -14.17 -45.45 34.58
N THR A 5 -12.84 -45.45 34.51
CA THR A 5 -12.07 -44.24 34.81
C THR A 5 -11.85 -43.48 33.49
N PRO A 6 -12.31 -42.22 33.37
CA PRO A 6 -12.00 -41.42 32.20
C PRO A 6 -10.50 -41.12 32.22
N LYS A 7 -9.78 -41.58 31.19
CA LYS A 7 -8.39 -41.17 30.94
C LYS A 7 -8.40 -39.69 30.53
N PHE A 8 -8.30 -38.79 31.49
CA PHE A 8 -7.98 -37.39 31.22
C PHE A 8 -6.54 -37.32 30.69
N SER A 9 -6.39 -37.17 29.38
CA SER A 9 -5.12 -36.78 28.79
C SER A 9 -4.89 -35.29 29.04
N PHE A 10 -4.11 -34.96 30.05
CA PHE A 10 -3.57 -33.61 30.19
C PHE A 10 -2.57 -33.38 29.04
N VAL A 11 -3.04 -32.78 27.95
CA VAL A 11 -2.16 -32.26 26.90
C VAL A 11 -1.41 -31.07 27.49
N VAL A 12 -0.22 -31.31 28.02
CA VAL A 12 0.69 -30.25 28.48
C VAL A 12 1.17 -29.50 27.24
N HIS A 13 0.52 -28.38 26.92
CA HIS A 13 1.01 -27.46 25.90
C HIS A 13 2.36 -26.88 26.37
N LYS A 14 3.46 -27.46 25.89
CA LYS A 14 4.81 -26.92 26.11
C LYS A 14 4.82 -25.47 25.63
N THR A 15 5.11 -24.53 26.53
CA THR A 15 5.27 -23.13 26.18
C THR A 15 6.43 -23.03 25.18
N PHE A 16 6.11 -22.63 23.96
CA PHE A 16 7.08 -22.55 22.88
C PHE A 16 8.12 -21.49 23.25
N LYS A 17 9.40 -21.90 23.39
CA LYS A 17 10.51 -21.05 23.86
C LYS A 17 10.57 -19.70 23.14
N GLN A 18 10.22 -19.67 21.86
CA GLN A 18 10.14 -18.45 21.05
C GLN A 18 9.11 -17.43 21.56
N LYS A 19 7.92 -17.88 22.01
CA LYS A 19 6.89 -16.99 22.56
C LYS A 19 7.36 -16.33 23.87
N LEU A 20 8.09 -17.08 24.70
CA LEU A 20 8.66 -16.55 25.94
C LEU A 20 9.79 -15.55 25.65
N LEU A 21 10.67 -15.86 24.70
CA LEU A 21 11.75 -14.97 24.26
C LEU A 21 11.18 -13.65 23.69
N ALA A 22 10.23 -13.73 22.76
CA ALA A 22 9.59 -12.55 22.18
C ALA A 22 8.92 -11.67 23.24
N ARG A 23 8.30 -12.26 24.28
CA ARG A 23 7.72 -11.49 25.40
C ARG A 23 8.79 -10.77 26.23
N LYS A 24 9.93 -11.42 26.47
CA LYS A 24 11.06 -10.83 27.22
C LYS A 24 11.75 -9.74 26.40
N GLU A 25 11.98 -9.99 25.12
CA GLU A 25 12.58 -9.03 24.17
C GLU A 25 11.70 -7.79 24.04
N LYS A 26 10.40 -7.93 23.80
CA LYS A 26 9.48 -6.78 23.74
C LYS A 26 9.55 -5.91 25.00
N ARG A 27 9.72 -6.51 26.18
CA ARG A 27 9.86 -5.74 27.43
C ARG A 27 11.21 -5.02 27.51
N ARG A 28 12.29 -5.68 27.08
CA ARG A 28 13.64 -5.09 27.05
C ARG A 28 13.74 -3.93 26.05
N PHE A 29 13.11 -4.06 24.89
CA PHE A 29 13.15 -3.05 23.82
C PHE A 29 12.07 -1.96 23.95
N ARG A 30 11.23 -1.95 24.98
CA ARG A 30 10.21 -0.88 25.16
C ARG A 30 10.79 0.52 25.28
N GLY A 31 11.99 0.65 25.83
CA GLY A 31 12.71 1.92 25.97
C GLY A 31 13.77 2.16 24.89
N LEU A 32 13.92 1.24 23.93
CA LEU A 32 14.88 1.33 22.84
C LEU A 32 14.10 1.44 21.53
N ASN A 33 14.40 2.44 20.72
CA ASN A 33 13.86 2.49 19.38
C ASN A 33 14.69 1.57 18.49
N VAL A 34 14.11 0.47 18.03
CA VAL A 34 14.79 -0.45 17.13
C VAL A 34 14.87 0.14 15.71
N TYR A 35 14.03 1.12 15.37
CA TYR A 35 14.00 1.78 14.06
C TYR A 35 15.04 2.91 13.90
N VAL A 36 16.07 2.92 14.73
CA VAL A 36 17.17 3.87 14.54
C VAL A 36 18.18 3.19 13.59
N PRO A 37 18.66 3.87 12.52
CA PRO A 37 19.42 3.23 11.45
C PRO A 37 20.60 2.36 11.89
N GLU A 38 21.26 2.71 13.00
CA GLU A 38 22.39 1.94 13.54
C GLU A 38 21.99 0.53 14.04
N PHE A 39 20.70 0.29 14.32
CA PHE A 39 20.19 -1.00 14.81
C PHE A 39 19.55 -1.87 13.72
N THR A 40 18.99 -1.28 12.66
CA THR A 40 18.24 -2.00 11.61
C THR A 40 19.12 -2.46 10.44
N GLY A 41 20.34 -1.93 10.33
CA GLY A 41 21.19 -2.19 9.16
C GLY A 41 20.68 -1.47 7.90
N GLU A 42 19.98 -0.35 8.07
CA GLU A 42 19.51 0.49 6.98
C GLU A 42 20.67 1.14 6.23
N GLY A 43 20.59 1.14 4.90
CA GLY A 43 21.56 1.86 4.06
C GLY A 43 21.36 3.38 4.13
N SER A 44 22.36 4.14 3.67
CA SER A 44 22.23 5.60 3.62
C SER A 44 21.07 6.04 2.72
N ILE A 45 20.43 7.13 3.12
CA ILE A 45 19.37 7.81 2.37
C ILE A 45 19.98 8.44 1.11
N HIS A 46 19.18 8.62 0.05
CA HIS A 46 19.61 9.30 -1.18
C HIS A 46 20.10 10.74 -0.88
N PRO A 47 21.22 11.21 -1.47
CA PRO A 47 21.84 12.50 -1.13
C PRO A 47 20.95 13.74 -1.36
N TRP A 48 19.96 13.64 -2.26
CA TRP A 48 18.96 14.68 -2.46
C TRP A 48 18.11 14.93 -1.19
N LEU A 49 17.87 13.93 -0.34
CA LEU A 49 17.18 14.10 0.94
C LEU A 49 18.17 14.53 2.02
N ASP A 50 18.62 15.79 1.93
CA ASP A 50 19.54 16.37 2.89
C ASP A 50 18.86 16.72 4.23
N ALA A 51 19.68 16.99 5.25
CA ALA A 51 19.19 17.33 6.59
C ALA A 51 18.30 18.59 6.61
N LYS A 52 18.52 19.54 5.69
CA LYS A 52 17.72 20.77 5.58
C LYS A 52 16.31 20.47 5.07
N ARG A 53 16.17 19.67 4.01
CA ARG A 53 14.88 19.23 3.47
C ARG A 53 14.10 18.39 4.48
N ILE A 54 14.77 17.47 5.17
CA ILE A 54 14.15 16.69 6.25
C ILE A 54 13.61 17.63 7.33
N LYS A 55 14.42 18.58 7.82
CA LYS A 55 13.98 19.55 8.83
C LYS A 55 12.79 20.41 8.37
N LEU A 56 12.76 20.81 7.09
CA LEU A 56 11.66 21.57 6.52
C LEU A 56 10.37 20.73 6.47
N LEU A 57 10.45 19.48 6.03
CA LEU A 57 9.32 18.54 6.03
C LEU A 57 8.81 18.29 7.45
N THR A 58 9.71 18.06 8.41
CA THR A 58 9.34 17.88 9.83
C THR A 58 8.61 19.10 10.36
N LYS A 59 9.12 20.30 10.11
CA LYS A 59 8.47 21.55 10.55
C LYS A 59 7.07 21.71 9.94
N PHE A 60 6.94 21.50 8.63
CA PHE A 60 5.65 21.57 7.94
C PHE A 60 4.64 20.56 8.51
N TYR A 61 5.11 19.34 8.80
CA TYR A 61 4.30 18.31 9.43
C TYR A 61 3.88 18.68 10.85
N GLU A 62 4.78 19.23 11.66
CA GLU A 62 4.49 19.71 13.01
C GLU A 62 3.42 20.82 12.98
N ASP A 63 3.58 21.79 12.08
CA ASP A 63 2.61 22.87 11.89
C ASP A 63 1.23 22.31 11.48
N HIS A 64 1.19 21.31 10.59
CA HIS A 64 -0.05 20.64 10.17
C HIS A 64 -0.69 19.80 11.28
N ARG A 65 0.12 19.07 12.05
CA ARG A 65 -0.33 18.25 13.18
C ARG A 65 -1.03 19.10 14.24
N ASN A 66 -0.62 20.36 14.39
CA ASN A 66 -1.20 21.30 15.34
C ASN A 66 -2.49 21.96 14.83
N LYS A 67 -2.90 21.74 13.58
CA LYS A 67 -4.19 22.23 13.05
C LYS A 67 -5.33 21.33 13.53
N HIS A 68 -6.41 21.95 14.01
CA HIS A 68 -7.63 21.25 14.42
C HIS A 68 -8.87 22.10 14.17
N ARG A 69 -10.06 21.55 14.43
CA ARG A 69 -11.36 22.24 14.19
C ARG A 69 -11.53 23.61 14.86
N PHE A 70 -10.66 23.97 15.80
CA PHE A 70 -10.70 25.25 16.51
C PHE A 70 -9.68 26.26 15.97
N THR A 71 -8.64 25.81 15.25
CA THR A 71 -7.68 26.69 14.57
C THR A 71 -8.18 27.16 13.21
N PHE A 72 -9.16 26.46 12.65
CA PHE A 72 -9.78 26.79 11.36
C PHE A 72 -11.26 27.11 11.56
N LYS A 73 -11.69 28.30 11.14
CA LYS A 73 -13.10 28.70 11.12
C LYS A 73 -13.53 28.84 9.66
N LEU A 74 -14.49 28.03 9.26
CA LEU A 74 -15.13 28.13 7.94
C LEU A 74 -16.42 28.95 8.09
N SER A 75 -16.65 29.90 7.18
CA SER A 75 -17.90 30.65 7.16
C SER A 75 -19.08 29.71 6.81
N SER A 76 -20.29 30.07 7.21
CA SER A 76 -21.49 29.30 6.86
C SER A 76 -21.71 29.23 5.35
N ASP A 77 -21.36 30.29 4.63
CA ASP A 77 -21.59 30.41 3.20
C ASP A 77 -20.58 29.57 2.41
N ASP A 78 -19.31 29.59 2.81
CA ASP A 78 -18.28 28.72 2.22
C ASP A 78 -18.58 27.25 2.50
N LYS A 79 -19.11 26.93 3.69
CA LYS A 79 -19.53 25.57 4.02
C LYS A 79 -20.64 25.05 3.09
N LYS A 80 -21.63 25.90 2.76
CA LYS A 80 -22.71 25.52 1.83
C LYS A 80 -22.17 25.27 0.42
N LYS A 81 -21.39 26.20 -0.10
CA LYS A 81 -20.74 26.06 -1.42
C LYS A 81 -19.86 24.82 -1.49
N LEU A 82 -19.06 24.58 -0.45
CA LEU A 82 -18.19 23.40 -0.38
C LEU A 82 -19.00 22.10 -0.39
N ASN A 83 -20.11 22.04 0.36
CA ASN A 83 -20.97 20.86 0.37
C ASN A 83 -21.57 20.58 -1.01
N GLU A 84 -22.04 21.61 -1.73
CA GLU A 84 -22.59 21.46 -3.08
C GLU A 84 -21.54 20.93 -4.07
N VAL A 85 -20.33 21.51 -4.06
CA VAL A 85 -19.22 21.04 -4.90
C VAL A 85 -18.84 19.59 -4.58
N MET A 86 -18.74 19.26 -3.29
CA MET A 86 -18.37 17.91 -2.85
C MET A 86 -19.44 16.87 -3.16
N GLN A 87 -20.73 17.24 -3.09
CA GLN A 87 -21.83 16.36 -3.48
C GLN A 87 -21.79 16.04 -4.98
N ASN A 88 -21.68 17.07 -5.83
CA ASN A 88 -21.58 16.86 -7.28
C ASN A 88 -20.37 15.99 -7.65
N TYR A 89 -19.22 16.25 -7.01
CA TYR A 89 -18.02 15.44 -7.20
C TYR A 89 -18.22 13.98 -6.74
N ALA A 90 -18.84 13.78 -5.57
CA ALA A 90 -19.09 12.45 -5.02
C ALA A 90 -20.05 11.64 -5.90
N GLU A 91 -21.08 12.27 -6.49
CA GLU A 91 -22.00 11.59 -7.41
C GLU A 91 -21.30 11.06 -8.65
N ILE A 92 -20.45 11.87 -9.28
CA ILE A 92 -19.67 11.47 -10.45
C ILE A 92 -18.73 10.31 -10.09
N TYR A 93 -18.03 10.43 -8.96
CA TYR A 93 -17.11 9.38 -8.51
C TYR A 93 -17.83 8.08 -8.17
N TYR A 94 -19.02 8.18 -7.55
CA TYR A 94 -19.85 7.03 -7.24
C TYR A 94 -20.31 6.27 -8.50
N LEU A 95 -20.74 6.99 -9.54
CA LEU A 95 -21.11 6.37 -10.82
C LEU A 95 -19.92 5.65 -11.47
N ARG A 96 -18.74 6.28 -11.47
CA ARG A 96 -17.51 5.65 -11.97
C ARG A 96 -17.16 4.38 -11.18
N MET A 97 -17.22 4.45 -9.85
CA MET A 97 -16.96 3.31 -8.98
C MET A 97 -17.94 2.15 -9.23
N LEU A 98 -19.23 2.44 -9.45
CA LEU A 98 -20.22 1.42 -9.81
C LEU A 98 -19.89 0.75 -11.14
N GLN A 99 -19.45 1.53 -12.13
CA GLN A 99 -19.03 1.00 -13.43
C GLN A 99 -17.79 0.10 -13.28
N GLU A 100 -16.78 0.54 -12.53
CA GLU A 100 -15.57 -0.26 -12.26
C GLU A 100 -15.92 -1.58 -11.55
N LYS A 101 -16.82 -1.53 -10.56
CA LYS A 101 -17.33 -2.74 -9.89
C LYS A 101 -18.01 -3.69 -10.86
N TYR A 102 -18.89 -3.18 -11.71
CA TYR A 102 -19.57 -3.99 -12.72
C TYR A 102 -18.58 -4.72 -13.64
N TRP A 103 -17.54 -4.03 -14.11
CA TRP A 103 -16.51 -4.64 -14.96
C TRP A 103 -15.67 -5.67 -14.21
N LEU A 104 -15.34 -5.42 -12.94
CA LEU A 104 -14.64 -6.41 -12.11
C LEU A 104 -15.46 -7.68 -11.93
N ASP A 105 -16.77 -7.55 -11.70
CA ASP A 105 -17.68 -8.70 -11.59
C ASP A 105 -17.70 -9.49 -12.91
N LYS A 106 -17.77 -8.79 -14.06
CA LYS A 106 -17.73 -9.43 -15.39
C LYS A 106 -16.38 -10.09 -15.69
N HIS A 107 -15.27 -9.46 -15.34
CA HIS A 107 -13.95 -10.08 -15.47
C HIS A 107 -13.85 -11.34 -14.61
N THR A 108 -14.39 -11.32 -13.39
CA THR A 108 -14.43 -12.48 -12.51
C THR A 108 -15.25 -13.62 -13.10
N GLU A 109 -16.41 -13.32 -13.72
CA GLU A 109 -17.21 -14.33 -14.44
C GLU A 109 -16.40 -14.98 -15.58
N VAL A 110 -15.68 -14.19 -16.38
CA VAL A 110 -14.82 -14.73 -17.45
C VAL A 110 -13.71 -15.61 -16.89
N ILE A 111 -13.01 -15.15 -15.85
CA ILE A 111 -11.95 -15.93 -15.19
C ILE A 111 -12.50 -17.26 -14.67
N MET A 112 -13.68 -17.26 -14.05
CA MET A 112 -14.33 -18.49 -13.57
C MET A 112 -14.67 -19.46 -14.72
N ASN A 113 -15.11 -18.95 -15.86
CA ASN A 113 -15.42 -19.79 -17.02
C ASN A 113 -14.15 -20.38 -17.64
N VAL A 114 -13.10 -19.56 -17.82
CA VAL A 114 -11.78 -20.03 -18.26
C VAL A 114 -11.23 -21.08 -17.30
N GLN A 115 -11.37 -20.88 -15.98
CA GLN A 115 -10.89 -21.86 -15.00
C GLN A 115 -11.61 -23.22 -15.12
N LYS A 116 -12.90 -23.23 -15.45
CA LYS A 116 -13.65 -24.47 -15.71
C LYS A 116 -13.11 -25.17 -16.96
N GLU A 117 -12.83 -24.42 -18.02
CA GLU A 117 -12.24 -24.95 -19.25
C GLU A 117 -10.82 -25.50 -19.00
N VAL A 118 -9.99 -24.76 -18.28
CA VAL A 118 -8.64 -25.20 -17.87
C VAL A 118 -8.69 -26.50 -17.07
N ASN A 119 -9.67 -26.64 -16.18
CA ASN A 119 -9.86 -27.88 -15.41
C ASN A 119 -10.31 -29.07 -16.27
N SER A 120 -10.92 -28.81 -17.42
CA SER A 120 -11.33 -29.84 -18.38
C SER A 120 -10.24 -30.25 -19.36
N LEU A 121 -9.06 -29.58 -19.33
CA LEU A 121 -7.95 -29.89 -20.22
C LEU A 121 -7.36 -31.29 -19.94
N PRO A 122 -6.83 -31.98 -20.97
CA PRO A 122 -6.04 -33.19 -20.80
C PRO A 122 -4.83 -32.95 -19.87
N TYR A 123 -4.47 -33.97 -19.10
CA TYR A 123 -3.43 -33.91 -18.06
C TYR A 123 -2.11 -33.28 -18.55
N VAL A 124 -1.64 -33.65 -19.75
CA VAL A 124 -0.39 -33.14 -20.33
C VAL A 124 -0.44 -31.61 -20.51
N LEU A 125 -1.51 -31.07 -21.08
CA LEU A 125 -1.65 -29.63 -21.30
C LEU A 125 -1.85 -28.86 -19.99
N LYS A 126 -2.61 -29.44 -19.04
CA LYS A 126 -2.84 -28.81 -17.73
C LYS A 126 -1.54 -28.73 -16.91
N SER A 127 -0.78 -29.82 -16.84
CA SER A 127 0.50 -29.86 -16.13
C SER A 127 1.54 -28.90 -16.72
N GLU A 128 1.60 -28.75 -18.05
CA GLU A 128 2.46 -27.75 -18.68
C GLU A 128 2.03 -26.31 -18.35
N LEU A 129 0.73 -26.04 -18.32
CA LEU A 129 0.19 -24.73 -17.96
C LEU A 129 0.51 -24.37 -16.51
N ASP A 130 0.23 -25.28 -15.57
CA ASP A 130 0.49 -25.08 -14.14
C ASP A 130 1.99 -24.85 -13.87
N ARG A 131 2.86 -25.58 -14.59
CA ARG A 131 4.32 -25.38 -14.50
C ARG A 131 4.77 -24.03 -15.06
N LYS A 132 4.22 -23.60 -16.21
CA LYS A 132 4.56 -22.29 -16.79
C LYS A 132 4.05 -21.13 -15.94
N LEU A 133 2.91 -21.27 -15.27
CA LEU A 133 2.39 -20.25 -14.37
C LEU A 133 3.28 -20.08 -13.14
N SER A 134 3.72 -21.18 -12.51
CA SER A 134 4.63 -21.11 -11.37
C SER A 134 6.03 -20.60 -11.72
N GLU A 135 6.50 -20.86 -12.94
CA GLU A 135 7.77 -20.32 -13.45
C GLU A 135 7.66 -18.81 -13.79
N LYS A 136 6.53 -18.34 -14.32
CA LYS A 136 6.36 -16.96 -14.82
C LYS A 136 5.96 -15.93 -13.78
N GLU A 137 5.43 -16.30 -12.61
CA GLU A 137 5.11 -15.32 -11.55
C GLU A 137 6.33 -14.44 -11.17
N MET A 138 7.54 -14.90 -11.44
CA MET A 138 8.79 -14.15 -11.22
C MET A 138 9.17 -13.19 -12.37
N GLU A 139 8.73 -13.42 -13.62
CA GLU A 139 9.12 -12.62 -14.80
C GLU A 139 8.22 -11.38 -15.04
N TYR A 140 7.04 -11.32 -14.41
CA TYR A 140 6.09 -10.22 -14.66
C TYR A 140 6.52 -8.86 -14.11
N TYR A 141 7.50 -8.81 -13.22
CA TYR A 141 8.03 -7.57 -12.65
C TYR A 141 8.96 -6.80 -13.62
N ASP A 142 9.51 -7.47 -14.65
CA ASP A 142 10.49 -6.88 -15.57
C ASP A 142 9.92 -6.49 -16.94
N ARG A 143 8.63 -6.75 -17.21
CA ARG A 143 8.00 -6.22 -18.43
C ARG A 143 7.81 -4.71 -18.28
N PRO A 144 8.03 -3.90 -19.33
CA PRO A 144 7.64 -2.49 -19.31
C PRO A 144 6.12 -2.43 -19.23
N GLN A 145 5.57 -2.48 -18.02
CA GLN A 145 4.21 -2.04 -17.78
C GLN A 145 4.22 -0.56 -18.13
N LEU A 146 3.49 -0.22 -19.20
CA LEU A 146 3.21 1.16 -19.54
C LEU A 146 2.31 1.71 -18.44
N GLU A 147 2.93 2.07 -17.31
CA GLU A 147 2.27 2.68 -16.18
C GLU A 147 1.51 3.90 -16.70
N PRO A 148 0.17 3.98 -16.50
CA PRO A 148 -0.62 5.11 -16.95
C PRO A 148 -0.03 6.44 -16.47
N ASP A 149 0.52 6.46 -15.25
CA ASP A 149 1.20 7.62 -14.69
C ASP A 149 2.47 8.01 -15.47
N SER A 150 3.15 7.07 -16.11
CA SER A 150 4.31 7.35 -16.98
C SER A 150 3.87 7.79 -18.38
N VAL A 151 2.87 7.12 -18.96
CA VAL A 151 2.38 7.40 -20.33
C VAL A 151 1.69 8.76 -20.41
N TYR A 152 0.87 9.09 -19.41
CA TYR A 152 0.04 10.28 -19.41
C TYR A 152 0.58 11.39 -18.50
N PHE A 153 1.80 11.26 -17.98
CA PHE A 153 2.39 12.22 -17.04
C PHE A 153 2.31 13.65 -17.55
N GLU A 154 2.84 13.90 -18.75
CA GLU A 154 2.90 15.25 -19.31
C GLU A 154 1.50 15.82 -19.61
N GLN A 155 0.58 14.97 -20.03
CA GLN A 155 -0.81 15.38 -20.28
C GLN A 155 -1.49 15.76 -18.97
N ARG A 156 -1.35 14.93 -17.92
CA ARG A 156 -1.90 15.18 -16.58
C ARG A 156 -1.38 16.48 -16.00
N LEU A 157 -0.07 16.76 -16.12
CA LEU A 157 0.51 18.03 -15.68
C LEU A 157 -0.14 19.22 -16.39
N ARG A 158 -0.44 19.14 -17.68
CA ARG A 158 -1.09 20.25 -18.40
C ARG A 158 -2.56 20.45 -18.03
N THR A 159 -3.21 19.46 -17.43
CA THR A 159 -4.62 19.53 -17.02
C THR A 159 -4.84 20.05 -15.60
N LEU A 160 -3.80 20.10 -14.78
CA LEU A 160 -3.92 20.58 -13.41
C LEU A 160 -4.05 22.12 -13.40
N PRO A 161 -4.98 22.68 -12.60
CA PRO A 161 -5.32 24.10 -12.66
C PRO A 161 -4.28 25.02 -12.02
N GLU A 162 -3.44 24.49 -11.12
CA GLU A 162 -2.53 25.27 -10.27
C GLU A 162 -1.10 24.73 -10.30
N GLU A 163 -0.11 25.62 -10.26
CA GLU A 163 1.31 25.27 -10.22
C GLU A 163 1.67 24.47 -8.95
N GLU A 164 0.96 24.71 -7.84
CA GLU A 164 1.16 24.01 -6.57
C GLU A 164 0.82 22.51 -6.70
N ALA A 165 -0.22 22.18 -7.48
CA ALA A 165 -0.58 20.80 -7.77
C ALA A 165 0.49 20.10 -8.64
N LEU A 166 1.10 20.83 -9.59
CA LEU A 166 2.24 20.32 -10.37
C LEU A 166 3.43 20.01 -9.47
N ASN A 167 3.80 20.97 -8.63
CA ASN A 167 4.92 20.84 -7.71
C ASN A 167 4.72 19.67 -6.73
N PHE A 168 3.47 19.40 -6.33
CA PHE A 168 3.13 18.26 -5.50
C PHE A 168 3.37 16.92 -6.21
N GLU A 169 2.90 16.75 -7.45
CA GLU A 169 3.13 15.54 -8.25
C GLU A 169 4.63 15.31 -8.51
N PHE A 170 5.39 16.37 -8.84
CA PHE A 170 6.84 16.28 -9.00
C PHE A 170 7.55 15.90 -7.69
N ALA A 171 7.18 16.52 -6.57
CA ALA A 171 7.78 16.21 -5.28
C ALA A 171 7.52 14.76 -4.86
N GLN A 172 6.31 14.23 -5.11
CA GLN A 172 6.01 12.82 -4.87
C GLN A 172 6.90 11.89 -5.70
N ARG A 173 7.11 12.21 -6.98
CA ARG A 173 7.95 11.42 -7.87
C ARG A 173 9.42 11.44 -7.43
N LEU A 174 9.96 12.61 -7.08
CA LEU A 174 11.33 12.73 -6.54
C LEU A 174 11.50 11.94 -5.24
N PHE A 175 10.49 11.93 -4.38
CA PHE A 175 10.51 11.14 -3.14
C PHE A 175 10.57 9.64 -3.42
N ARG A 176 9.76 9.13 -4.37
CA ARG A 176 9.81 7.71 -4.79
C ARG A 176 11.17 7.34 -5.39
N ILE A 177 11.71 8.18 -6.28
CA ILE A 177 13.04 7.97 -6.87
C ILE A 177 14.12 7.88 -5.79
N ALA A 178 14.06 8.77 -4.78
CA ALA A 178 14.99 8.78 -3.66
C ALA A 178 14.84 7.56 -2.75
N GLN A 179 13.60 7.11 -2.50
CA GLN A 179 13.31 5.96 -1.65
C GLN A 179 13.79 4.65 -2.29
N ASP A 180 13.50 4.46 -3.58
CA ASP A 180 13.81 3.24 -4.33
C ASP A 180 15.21 3.26 -4.95
N LYS A 181 15.95 4.36 -4.78
CA LYS A 181 17.31 4.60 -5.36
C LYS A 181 17.35 4.39 -6.88
N LEU A 182 16.28 4.82 -7.55
CA LEU A 182 16.11 4.66 -9.01
C LEU A 182 17.02 5.60 -9.83
N ALA A 183 17.55 6.65 -9.20
CA ALA A 183 18.53 7.55 -9.80
C ALA A 183 19.72 7.75 -8.84
N GLN A 184 20.88 8.01 -9.43
CA GLN A 184 22.10 8.41 -8.73
C GLN A 184 22.67 9.57 -9.56
N ASN A 185 22.65 10.80 -9.02
CA ASN A 185 23.23 12.04 -9.59
C ASN A 185 22.31 12.99 -10.40
N GLU A 186 20.98 12.79 -10.37
CA GLU A 186 19.99 13.75 -10.90
C GLU A 186 19.17 14.43 -9.80
#